data_AF-A0A955YXK0-F1
#
_entry.id   AF-A0A955YXK0-F1
#
_cell.length_a   1.000
_cell.length_b   1.000
_cell.length_c   1.000
_cell.angle_alpha   90.00
_cell.angle_beta   90.00
_cell.angle_gamma   90.00
#
_symmetry.space_group_name_H-M   'P 1'
#
loop_
_entity.id
_entity.type
_entity.pdbx_description
1 polymer ?
#
loop_
_entity_poly.entity_id
_entity_poly.type
_entity_poly.pdbx_seq_one_letter_code
_entity_poly.pdbx_strand_id
1 'polypeptide(L)'
;MAPLPELIARKRDGLALSSQEIASIIAGYAKGTVPDYQMSALAMAIYLRGMTPPETVALTLAMRDSGTVVDFSKVRGRKIDKHSTGGVGDKVSICLAPIVAACGVKVPMVSGRGLGHSGGTL
;
A
#
# COMPACT_ATOMS: atom_id res chain seq x y z
N MET A 1 -7.02 -23.28 -4.99
CA MET A 1 -7.18 -21.84 -5.31
C MET A 1 -7.39 -21.73 -6.81
N ALA A 2 -8.30 -20.86 -7.25
CA ALA A 2 -8.51 -20.65 -8.69
C ALA A 2 -7.23 -20.08 -9.35
N PRO A 3 -6.92 -20.45 -10.59
CA PRO A 3 -5.78 -19.89 -11.32
C PRO A 3 -5.99 -18.38 -11.57
N LEU A 4 -4.88 -17.62 -11.62
CA LEU A 4 -4.94 -16.15 -11.76
C LEU A 4 -5.80 -15.64 -12.94
N PRO A 5 -5.78 -16.24 -14.14
CA PRO A 5 -6.70 -15.85 -15.21
C PRO A 5 -8.19 -15.88 -14.82
N GLU A 6 -8.59 -16.85 -14.00
CA GLU A 6 -9.97 -16.97 -13.52
C GLU A 6 -10.29 -15.86 -12.49
N LEU A 7 -9.34 -15.52 -11.62
CA LEU A 7 -9.48 -14.41 -10.69
C LEU A 7 -9.58 -13.06 -11.41
N ILE A 8 -8.81 -12.86 -12.48
CA ILE A 8 -8.91 -11.68 -13.35
C ILE A 8 -10.28 -11.62 -14.02
N ALA A 9 -10.77 -12.74 -14.57
CA ALA A 9 -12.09 -12.81 -15.20
C ALA A 9 -13.20 -12.45 -14.20
N ARG A 10 -13.16 -13.01 -12.98
CA ARG A 10 -14.09 -12.67 -11.90
C ARG A 10 -14.06 -11.18 -11.57
N LYS A 11 -12.86 -10.60 -11.41
CA LYS A 11 -12.75 -9.17 -11.08
C LYS A 11 -13.25 -8.30 -12.22
N ARG A 12 -12.95 -8.64 -13.48
CA ARG A 12 -13.46 -7.98 -14.69
C ARG A 12 -14.99 -8.01 -14.74
N ASP A 13 -15.59 -9.12 -14.33
CA ASP A 13 -17.04 -9.34 -14.32
C ASP A 13 -17.72 -8.73 -13.09
N GLY A 14 -16.97 -7.99 -12.26
CA GLY A 14 -17.49 -7.23 -11.12
C GLY A 14 -17.65 -8.03 -9.84
N LEU A 15 -17.12 -9.27 -9.80
CA LEU A 15 -17.17 -10.12 -8.62
C LEU A 15 -16.03 -9.77 -7.66
N ALA A 16 -16.33 -9.81 -6.36
CA ALA A 16 -15.33 -9.60 -5.31
C ALA A 16 -14.35 -10.77 -5.22
N LEU A 17 -13.11 -10.45 -4.88
CA LEU A 17 -12.08 -11.43 -4.54
C LEU A 17 -12.01 -11.63 -3.02
N SER A 18 -11.73 -12.86 -2.60
CA SER A 18 -11.48 -13.17 -1.19
C SER A 18 -10.11 -12.66 -0.74
N SER A 19 -9.93 -12.51 0.58
CA SER A 19 -8.63 -12.10 1.14
C SER A 19 -7.52 -13.11 0.84
N GLN A 20 -7.83 -14.41 0.80
CA GLN A 20 -6.87 -15.46 0.45
C GLN A 20 -6.44 -15.37 -1.02
N GLU A 21 -7.38 -15.09 -1.92
CA GLU A 21 -7.07 -14.90 -3.35
C GLU A 21 -6.16 -13.68 -3.55
N ILE A 22 -6.50 -12.54 -2.94
CA ILE A 22 -5.69 -11.33 -3.00
C ILE A 22 -4.29 -11.57 -2.41
N ALA A 23 -4.20 -12.24 -1.26
CA ALA A 23 -2.91 -12.57 -0.64
C ALA A 23 -2.03 -13.46 -1.54
N SER A 24 -2.63 -14.47 -2.19
CA SER A 24 -1.89 -15.33 -3.13
C SER A 24 -1.40 -14.58 -4.35
N ILE A 25 -2.19 -13.63 -4.89
CA ILE A 25 -1.79 -12.82 -6.04
C ILE A 25 -0.59 -11.95 -5.67
N ILE A 26 -0.68 -11.20 -4.57
CA ILE A 26 0.38 -10.29 -4.15
C ILE A 26 1.65 -11.05 -3.75
N ALA A 27 1.53 -12.16 -3.04
CA ALA A 27 2.68 -13.01 -2.72
C ALA A 27 3.35 -13.57 -3.99
N GLY A 28 2.57 -13.96 -4.99
CA GLY A 28 3.10 -14.42 -6.27
C GLY A 28 3.79 -13.31 -7.06
N TYR A 29 3.24 -12.11 -7.06
CA TYR A 29 3.86 -10.96 -7.74
C TYR A 29 5.16 -10.53 -7.06
N ALA A 30 5.18 -10.44 -5.73
CA ALA A 30 6.38 -10.13 -4.96
C ALA A 30 7.50 -11.16 -5.14
N LYS A 31 7.16 -12.43 -5.42
CA LYS A 31 8.12 -13.52 -5.70
C LYS A 31 8.50 -13.64 -7.18
N GLY A 32 7.93 -12.82 -8.07
CA GLY A 32 8.18 -12.89 -9.51
C GLY A 32 7.53 -14.10 -10.21
N THR A 33 6.63 -14.83 -9.55
CA THR A 33 5.91 -15.97 -10.16
C THR A 33 4.63 -15.55 -10.88
N VAL A 34 4.13 -14.34 -10.62
CA VAL A 34 3.06 -13.72 -11.41
C VAL A 34 3.71 -12.77 -12.42
N PRO A 35 3.54 -12.99 -13.73
CA PRO A 35 4.11 -12.11 -14.74
C PRO A 35 3.34 -10.80 -14.87
N ASP A 36 4.05 -9.75 -15.30
CA ASP A 36 3.52 -8.38 -15.40
C ASP A 36 2.25 -8.27 -16.23
N TYR A 37 2.09 -9.07 -17.29
CA TYR A 37 0.90 -9.04 -18.14
C TYR A 37 -0.37 -9.51 -17.43
N GLN A 38 -0.26 -10.38 -16.40
CA GLN A 38 -1.40 -10.77 -15.58
C GLN A 38 -1.70 -9.71 -14.53
N MET A 39 -0.67 -9.13 -13.92
CA MET A 39 -0.84 -8.08 -12.92
C MET A 39 -1.43 -6.80 -13.54
N SER A 40 -1.01 -6.43 -14.75
CA SER A 40 -1.57 -5.29 -15.49
C SER A 40 -3.04 -5.52 -15.88
N ALA A 41 -3.39 -6.75 -16.29
CA ALA A 41 -4.78 -7.12 -16.55
C ALA A 41 -5.66 -7.03 -15.29
N LEU A 42 -5.17 -7.50 -14.15
CA LEU A 42 -5.86 -7.35 -12.87
C LEU A 42 -6.01 -5.87 -12.47
N ALA A 43 -4.95 -5.07 -12.62
CA ALA A 43 -4.97 -3.65 -12.31
C ALA A 43 -6.02 -2.89 -13.15
N MET A 44 -6.12 -3.20 -14.45
CA MET A 44 -7.16 -2.63 -15.31
C MET A 44 -8.58 -3.07 -14.89
N ALA A 45 -8.76 -4.33 -14.51
CA ALA A 45 -10.04 -4.81 -14.00
C ALA A 45 -10.45 -4.09 -12.70
N ILE A 46 -9.51 -3.87 -11.78
CA ILE A 46 -9.71 -3.09 -10.56
C ILE A 46 -10.03 -1.63 -10.89
N TYR A 47 -9.35 -1.02 -11.86
CA TYR A 47 -9.64 0.35 -12.28
C TYR A 47 -11.09 0.51 -12.75
N LEU A 48 -11.59 -0.44 -13.54
CA LEU A 48 -12.95 -0.38 -14.11
C LEU A 48 -14.07 -0.81 -13.15
N ARG A 49 -13.77 -1.65 -12.16
CA ARG A 49 -14.78 -2.23 -11.24
C ARG A 49 -14.65 -1.79 -9.79
N GLY A 50 -13.55 -1.13 -9.45
CA GLY A 50 -13.22 -0.76 -8.07
C GLY A 50 -12.94 -1.97 -7.18
N MET A 51 -12.88 -1.72 -5.89
CA MET A 51 -12.78 -2.73 -4.83
C MET A 51 -13.73 -2.34 -3.71
N THR A 52 -14.34 -3.35 -3.10
CA THR A 52 -15.10 -3.17 -1.86
C THR A 52 -14.15 -2.85 -0.69
N PRO A 53 -14.63 -2.26 0.41
CA PRO A 53 -13.77 -1.98 1.56
C PRO A 53 -13.02 -3.22 2.10
N PRO A 54 -13.63 -4.41 2.22
CA PRO A 54 -12.91 -5.63 2.62
C PRO A 54 -11.79 -6.03 1.64
N GLU A 55 -12.02 -5.88 0.33
CA GLU A 55 -11.01 -6.15 -0.68
C GLU A 55 -9.84 -5.18 -0.57
N THR A 56 -10.11 -3.87 -0.39
CA THR A 56 -9.06 -2.85 -0.23
C THR A 56 -8.22 -3.11 1.02
N VAL A 57 -8.85 -3.52 2.13
CA VAL A 57 -8.15 -3.93 3.36
C VAL A 57 -7.27 -5.16 3.08
N ALA A 58 -7.79 -6.19 2.42
CA ALA A 58 -7.03 -7.39 2.10
C ALA A 58 -5.82 -7.09 1.19
N LEU A 59 -5.99 -6.22 0.18
CA LEU A 59 -4.91 -5.78 -0.69
C LEU A 59 -3.83 -5.03 0.10
N THR A 60 -4.26 -4.10 0.96
CA THR A 60 -3.35 -3.32 1.80
C THR A 60 -2.52 -4.22 2.71
N LEU A 61 -3.16 -5.17 3.39
CA LEU A 61 -2.48 -6.10 4.29
C LEU A 61 -1.54 -7.03 3.53
N ALA A 62 -1.97 -7.58 2.38
CA ALA A 62 -1.14 -8.46 1.57
C ALA A 62 0.11 -7.74 1.02
N MET A 63 -0.01 -6.48 0.62
CA MET A 63 1.13 -5.67 0.18
C MET A 63 2.05 -5.26 1.34
N ARG A 64 1.49 -4.96 2.52
CA ARG A 64 2.30 -4.69 3.73
C ARG A 64 3.13 -5.92 4.11
N ASP A 65 2.49 -7.10 4.09
CA ASP A 65 3.09 -8.36 4.56
C ASP A 65 3.99 -9.04 3.53
N SER A 66 4.08 -8.53 2.30
CA SER A 66 5.03 -9.02 1.29
C SER A 66 6.46 -8.51 1.49
N GLY A 67 6.66 -7.56 2.41
CA GLY A 67 7.95 -6.97 2.75
C GLY A 67 8.28 -7.03 4.24
N THR A 68 9.05 -6.06 4.72
CA THR A 68 9.41 -5.95 6.14
C THR A 68 8.40 -5.11 6.90
N VAL A 69 7.80 -5.68 7.95
CA VAL A 69 6.98 -4.94 8.92
C VAL A 69 7.84 -4.61 10.14
N VAL A 70 8.16 -3.34 10.32
CA VAL A 70 9.05 -2.90 11.40
C VAL A 70 8.31 -2.93 12.74
N ASP A 71 8.83 -3.69 13.70
CA ASP A 71 8.30 -3.76 15.06
C ASP A 71 8.93 -2.69 15.96
N PHE A 72 8.10 -1.76 16.43
CA PHE A 72 8.47 -0.70 17.38
C PHE A 72 8.00 -0.99 18.82
N SER A 73 7.69 -2.24 19.16
CA SER A 73 7.26 -2.67 20.50
C SER A 73 8.25 -2.26 21.59
N LYS A 74 9.56 -2.29 21.29
CA LYS A 74 10.65 -1.90 22.21
C LYS A 74 10.81 -0.39 22.39
N VAL A 75 10.16 0.43 21.55
CA VAL A 75 10.22 1.90 21.65
C VAL A 75 9.06 2.40 22.50
N ARG A 76 9.37 2.94 23.70
CA ARG A 76 8.38 3.51 24.61
C ARG A 76 7.80 4.82 24.05
N GLY A 77 6.50 5.01 24.22
CA GLY A 77 5.75 6.18 23.74
C GLY A 77 4.80 5.85 22.57
N ARG A 78 4.04 6.87 22.13
CA ARG A 78 3.17 6.73 20.95
C ARG A 78 4.00 6.84 19.68
N LYS A 79 3.80 5.92 18.75
CA LYS A 79 4.42 5.91 17.42
C LYS A 79 3.37 6.41 16.43
N ILE A 80 3.58 7.59 15.87
CA ILE A 80 2.63 8.24 14.97
C ILE A 80 3.39 8.76 13.77
N ASP A 81 2.79 8.62 12.60
CA ASP A 81 3.33 9.11 11.34
C ASP A 81 2.26 9.87 10.55
N LYS A 82 2.70 10.68 9.58
CA LYS A 82 1.84 11.37 8.61
C LYS A 82 2.33 11.03 7.21
N HIS A 83 1.39 10.68 6.34
CA HIS A 83 1.67 10.52 4.91
C HIS A 83 0.85 11.52 4.08
N SER A 84 1.38 11.94 2.93
CA SER A 84 0.71 12.84 1.98
C SER A 84 0.46 12.12 0.66
N THR A 85 -0.58 12.50 -0.06
CA THR A 85 -0.73 12.12 -1.48
C THR A 85 0.31 12.83 -2.39
N GLY A 86 0.95 13.89 -1.88
CA GLY A 86 1.90 14.73 -2.62
C GLY A 86 1.29 16.07 -3.05
N GLY A 87 2.15 17.04 -3.38
CA GLY A 87 1.73 18.38 -3.80
C GLY A 87 2.90 19.29 -4.17
N VAL A 88 2.59 20.54 -4.53
CA VAL A 88 3.58 21.59 -4.81
C VAL A 88 3.79 22.40 -3.54
N GLY A 89 5.04 22.49 -3.06
CA GLY A 89 5.36 23.18 -1.81
C GLY A 89 4.87 22.47 -0.54
N ASP A 90 4.48 21.19 -0.62
CA ASP A 90 4.08 20.40 0.55
C ASP A 90 5.28 20.09 1.45
N LYS A 91 5.62 21.05 2.32
CA LYS A 91 6.72 20.95 3.29
C LYS A 91 6.23 20.62 4.71
N VAL A 92 4.96 20.22 4.85
CA VAL A 92 4.33 19.97 6.16
C VAL A 92 5.15 19.00 6.99
N SER A 93 5.64 17.92 6.39
CA SER A 93 6.39 16.87 7.10
C SER A 93 7.65 17.40 7.79
N ILE A 94 8.34 18.38 7.20
CA ILE A 94 9.60 18.94 7.74
C ILE A 94 9.35 19.64 9.08
N CYS A 95 8.27 20.40 9.19
CA CYS A 95 7.92 21.10 10.42
C CYS A 95 7.14 20.21 11.40
N LEU A 96 6.23 19.37 10.88
CA LEU A 96 5.33 18.57 11.69
C LEU A 96 6.09 17.54 12.54
N ALA A 97 7.04 16.82 11.94
CA ALA A 97 7.79 15.78 12.63
C ALA A 97 8.51 16.29 13.91
N PRO A 98 9.31 17.38 13.88
CA PRO A 98 9.95 17.91 15.09
C PRO A 98 8.94 18.52 16.07
N ILE A 99 7.86 19.15 15.61
CA ILE A 99 6.82 19.72 16.49
C ILE A 99 6.19 18.62 17.35
N VAL A 100 5.71 17.53 16.73
CA VAL A 100 5.08 16.44 17.50
C VAL A 100 6.09 15.65 18.33
N ALA A 101 7.35 15.57 17.86
CA ALA A 101 8.43 14.96 18.64
C ALA A 101 8.73 15.75 19.92
N ALA A 102 8.70 17.09 19.87
CA ALA A 102 8.82 17.95 21.04
C ALA A 102 7.65 17.74 22.03
N CYS A 103 6.47 17.35 21.54
CA CYS A 103 5.33 16.93 22.37
C CYS A 103 5.41 15.47 22.88
N GLY A 104 6.55 14.79 22.70
CA GLY A 104 6.80 13.44 23.21
C GLY A 104 6.39 12.29 22.29
N VAL A 105 5.98 12.57 21.04
CA VAL A 105 5.64 11.55 20.04
C VAL A 105 6.92 10.97 19.41
N LYS A 106 6.89 9.68 19.06
CA LYS A 106 7.94 9.03 18.26
C LYS A 106 7.47 8.96 16.82
N VAL A 107 8.27 9.51 15.90
CA VAL A 107 7.90 9.67 14.49
C VAL A 107 8.78 8.78 13.61
N PRO A 108 8.43 7.50 13.38
CA PRO A 108 9.18 6.60 12.52
C PRO A 108 8.84 6.84 11.03
N MET A 109 8.96 8.09 10.57
CA MET A 109 8.53 8.48 9.22
C MET A 109 9.42 7.85 8.16
N VAL A 110 8.80 7.05 7.29
CA VAL A 110 9.39 6.61 6.03
C VAL A 110 8.75 7.46 4.93
N SER A 111 9.56 8.26 4.25
CA SER A 111 9.07 9.19 3.22
C SER A 111 9.59 8.82 1.82
N GLY A 112 8.99 9.45 0.81
CA GLY A 112 9.32 9.26 -0.60
C GLY A 112 10.07 10.43 -1.21
N ARG A 113 10.73 10.15 -2.34
CA ARG A 113 11.24 11.15 -3.29
C ARG A 113 10.07 11.75 -4.09
N GLY A 114 10.34 12.80 -4.85
CA GLY A 114 9.33 13.40 -5.74
C GLY A 114 8.85 12.43 -6.82
N LEU A 115 7.60 12.61 -7.25
CA LEU A 115 6.95 11.81 -8.29
C LEU A 115 6.17 12.72 -9.25
N GLY A 116 6.56 12.73 -10.52
CA GLY A 116 5.96 13.61 -11.52
C GLY A 116 6.08 15.09 -11.14
N HIS A 117 4.95 15.79 -11.09
CA HIS A 117 4.89 17.21 -10.71
C HIS A 117 4.89 17.45 -9.18
N SER A 118 4.74 16.40 -8.38
CA SER A 118 4.70 16.50 -6.92
C SER A 118 6.11 16.38 -6.33
N GLY A 119 6.42 17.26 -5.37
CA GLY A 119 7.70 17.22 -4.65
C GLY A 119 7.79 16.05 -3.67
N GLY A 120 9.01 15.69 -3.28
CA GLY A 120 9.31 14.72 -2.22
C GLY A 120 9.75 15.40 -0.94
N THR A 121 9.60 14.71 0.20
CA THR A 121 10.24 15.16 1.45
C THR A 121 11.73 14.81 1.46
N LEU A 122 12.10 13.66 0.87
CA LEU A 122 13.49 13.25 0.60
C LEU A 122 14.01 13.89 -0.70
#